data_AF-A0A818P337-F1
#
_entry.id   AF-A0A818P337-F1
#
_cell.length_a   1.000
_cell.length_b   1.000
_cell.length_c   1.000
_cell.angle_alpha   90.00
_cell.angle_beta   90.00
_cell.angle_gamma   90.00
#
_symmetry.space_group_name_H-M   'P 1'
#
loop_
_entity.id
_entity.type
_entity.pdbx_description
1 polymer ?
#
loop_
_entity_poly.entity_id
_entity_poly.type
_entity_poly.pdbx_seq_one_letter_code
_entity_poly.pdbx_strand_id
1 'polypeptide(L)'
;MLSLINDKISNVNNDNCSYYGRLNSTGFGIIRAYEGIPENILVNLIISLILLLLFVYLRRRFSDAKNITDNTEISNLLYGRSNSSRHLIHNTYWLWVRDLFRITDWDIYKNCSVDAYYYLLFHTYLIVYLLFVTIFSLAVILPVNFQGTLGLDTKKTTSLININYVLFLGANEQRFAHTTIANLSPDSSLLWIHACTSILFVLIGIIVVYLYKNTTRYYATEDMYEDEESKEK
;
A
#
# COMPACT_ATOMS: atom_id res chain seq x y z
N MET A 1 56.09 9.45 32.00
CA MET A 1 55.11 10.07 31.07
C MET A 1 54.73 9.11 29.93
N LEU A 2 54.53 7.81 30.23
CA LEU A 2 54.08 6.77 29.29
C LEU A 2 53.25 5.68 30.02
N SER A 3 52.70 6.00 31.20
CA SER A 3 51.89 5.06 32.01
C SER A 3 50.50 5.61 32.36
N LEU A 4 50.08 6.73 31.77
CA LEU A 4 48.74 7.33 32.03
C LEU A 4 47.81 7.27 30.80
N ILE A 5 48.24 6.61 29.72
CA ILE A 5 47.44 6.46 28.50
C ILE A 5 46.73 5.09 28.45
N ASN A 6 47.16 4.10 29.23
CA ASN A 6 46.65 2.72 29.14
C ASN A 6 45.43 2.40 30.03
N ASP A 7 45.04 3.28 30.95
CA ASP A 7 43.91 3.01 31.87
C ASP A 7 42.55 3.51 31.36
N LYS A 8 42.48 4.00 30.11
CA LYS A 8 41.22 4.47 29.50
C LYS A 8 40.67 3.56 28.41
N ILE A 9 41.12 2.31 28.33
CA ILE A 9 40.64 1.31 27.35
C ILE A 9 39.92 0.12 28.01
N SER A 10 39.90 -0.01 29.34
CA SER A 10 39.19 -1.09 30.03
C SER A 10 38.05 -0.57 30.91
N ASN A 11 36.93 -0.22 30.27
CA ASN A 11 35.56 -0.38 30.82
C ASN A 11 34.55 0.16 29.80
N VAL A 12 34.45 -0.54 28.66
CA VAL A 12 33.24 -0.48 27.84
C VAL A 12 32.34 -1.58 28.36
N ASN A 13 31.53 -1.23 29.37
CA ASN A 13 30.36 -2.04 29.72
C ASN A 13 29.44 -2.06 28.51
N ASN A 14 29.12 -3.27 28.08
CA ASN A 14 28.61 -3.59 26.77
C ASN A 14 27.08 -3.51 26.68
N ASP A 15 26.45 -2.50 27.31
CA ASP A 15 24.98 -2.41 27.41
C ASP A 15 24.37 -1.05 27.02
N ASN A 16 25.13 -0.15 26.42
CA ASN A 16 24.58 1.12 25.92
C ASN A 16 24.75 1.18 24.40
N CYS A 17 23.69 0.80 23.67
CA CYS A 17 23.59 1.03 22.24
C CYS A 17 23.71 2.53 21.98
N SER A 18 24.89 2.98 21.55
CA SER A 18 25.18 4.37 21.23
C SER A 18 24.38 4.75 19.98
N TYR A 19 23.24 5.41 20.21
CA TYR A 19 22.51 6.10 19.16
C TYR A 19 23.41 7.23 18.64
N TYR A 20 24.15 6.96 17.56
CA TYR A 20 24.83 8.01 16.82
C TYR A 20 23.75 8.95 16.27
N GLY A 21 23.60 10.11 16.91
CA GLY A 21 22.78 11.20 16.42
C GLY A 21 23.21 11.53 15.01
N ARG A 22 22.36 11.17 14.04
CA ARG A 22 22.60 11.44 12.61
C ARG A 22 22.38 12.93 12.36
N LEU A 23 23.40 13.73 12.67
CA LEU A 23 23.52 15.12 12.23
C LEU A 23 23.89 15.14 10.74
N ASN A 24 22.88 14.92 9.90
CA ASN A 24 22.75 15.40 8.52
C ASN A 24 21.47 14.81 7.94
N SER A 25 20.34 15.41 8.31
CA SER A 25 19.06 15.12 7.67
C SER A 25 19.06 15.75 6.29
N THR A 26 19.38 14.97 5.27
CA THR A 26 19.04 15.25 3.87
C THR A 26 17.55 15.00 3.58
N GLY A 27 16.70 15.02 4.61
CA GLY A 27 15.26 14.92 4.48
C GLY A 27 14.65 16.29 4.25
N PHE A 28 14.05 16.47 3.08
CA PHE A 28 13.16 17.60 2.77
C PHE A 28 11.86 17.43 3.59
N GLY A 29 11.90 17.74 4.88
CA GLY A 29 10.79 17.53 5.81
C GLY A 29 10.30 18.85 6.40
N ILE A 30 9.12 19.31 5.95
CA ILE A 30 8.45 20.51 6.47
C ILE A 30 7.80 20.19 7.83
N ILE A 31 7.44 18.91 8.09
CA ILE A 31 6.87 18.44 9.35
C ILE A 31 7.77 17.29 9.86
N ARG A 32 8.58 17.54 10.90
CA ARG A 32 9.43 16.49 11.53
C ARG A 32 8.65 15.45 12.34
N ALA A 33 7.32 15.39 12.19
CA ALA A 33 6.47 14.43 12.88
C ALA A 33 6.26 13.19 12.00
N TYR A 34 6.10 12.02 12.61
CA TYR A 34 5.81 10.76 11.91
C TYR A 34 6.87 10.36 10.87
N GLU A 35 8.15 10.61 11.16
CA GLU A 35 9.29 10.05 10.40
C GLU A 35 9.26 10.33 8.88
N GLY A 36 8.60 11.40 8.44
CA GLY A 36 8.51 11.74 7.02
C GLY A 36 7.49 10.91 6.22
N ILE A 37 6.65 10.12 6.88
CA ILE A 37 5.60 9.32 6.24
C ILE A 37 4.63 10.21 5.43
N PRO A 38 4.08 11.32 5.97
CA PRO A 38 3.16 12.17 5.22
C PRO A 38 3.80 12.78 3.99
N GLU A 39 5.05 13.23 4.09
CA GLU A 39 5.83 13.80 2.99
C GLU A 39 6.03 12.77 1.87
N ASN A 40 6.39 11.54 2.23
CA ASN A 40 6.60 10.48 1.25
C ASN A 40 5.30 10.13 0.51
N ILE A 41 4.17 10.02 1.24
CA ILE A 41 2.85 9.77 0.64
C ILE A 41 2.48 10.92 -0.29
N LEU A 42 2.71 12.17 0.11
CA LEU A 42 2.42 13.35 -0.70
C LEU A 42 3.23 13.37 -2.00
N VAL A 43 4.54 13.13 -1.94
CA VAL A 43 5.41 13.10 -3.13
C VAL A 43 4.99 11.97 -4.07
N ASN A 44 4.75 10.77 -3.56
CA ASN A 44 4.28 9.65 -4.35
C ASN A 44 2.92 9.93 -5.00
N LEU A 45 2.00 10.58 -4.28
CA LEU A 45 0.70 10.99 -4.82
C LEU A 45 0.84 12.03 -5.94
N ILE A 46 1.69 13.04 -5.76
CA ILE A 46 1.96 14.07 -6.78
C ILE A 46 2.55 13.44 -8.03
N ILE A 47 3.57 12.59 -7.89
CA ILE A 47 4.21 11.88 -9.01
C ILE A 47 3.17 11.00 -9.72
N SER A 48 2.38 10.24 -8.96
CA SER A 48 1.31 9.41 -9.52
C SER A 48 0.27 10.23 -10.29
N LEU A 49 -0.09 11.41 -9.81
CA LEU A 49 -1.04 12.29 -10.48
C LEU A 49 -0.46 12.85 -11.77
N ILE A 50 0.82 13.25 -11.78
CA ILE A 50 1.52 13.68 -12.99
C ILE A 50 1.56 12.55 -14.03
N LEU A 51 1.91 11.33 -13.61
CA LEU A 51 1.92 10.16 -14.49
C LEU A 51 0.53 9.83 -15.02
N LEU A 52 -0.52 9.95 -14.20
CA LEU A 52 -1.90 9.75 -14.63
C LEU A 52 -2.32 10.80 -15.67
N LEU A 53 -1.97 12.08 -15.46
CA LEU A 53 -2.24 13.15 -16.43
C LEU A 53 -1.50 12.92 -17.75
N LEU A 54 -0.22 12.51 -17.67
CA LEU A 54 0.56 12.13 -18.84
C LEU A 54 -0.07 10.95 -19.59
N PHE A 55 -0.51 9.91 -18.87
CA PHE A 55 -1.20 8.76 -19.46
C PHE A 55 -2.49 9.18 -20.17
N VAL A 56 -3.32 10.02 -19.54
CA VAL A 56 -4.56 10.53 -20.15
C VAL A 56 -4.25 11.35 -21.41
N TYR A 57 -3.20 12.18 -21.37
CA TYR A 57 -2.74 12.95 -22.53
C TYR A 57 -2.28 12.04 -23.68
N LEU A 58 -1.45 11.03 -23.40
CA LEU A 58 -0.95 10.08 -24.40
C LEU A 58 -2.07 9.21 -24.96
N ARG A 59 -2.93 8.67 -24.11
CA ARG A 59 -4.07 7.81 -24.51
C ARG A 59 -4.94 8.49 -25.56
N ARG A 60 -5.18 9.80 -25.42
CA ARG A 60 -5.92 10.59 -26.41
C ARG A 60 -5.17 10.65 -27.75
N ARG A 61 -3.88 10.97 -27.74
CA ARG A 61 -3.06 11.05 -28.97
C ARG A 61 -3.06 9.73 -29.74
N PHE A 62 -2.95 8.59 -29.04
CA PHE A 62 -3.03 7.27 -29.68
C PHE A 62 -4.43 6.97 -30.24
N SER A 63 -5.49 7.35 -29.52
CA SER A 63 -6.86 7.19 -30.02
C SER A 63 -7.10 8.02 -31.28
N ASP A 64 -6.63 9.27 -31.31
CA ASP A 64 -6.76 10.17 -32.47
C ASP A 64 -5.95 9.63 -33.66
N ALA A 65 -4.74 9.10 -33.44
CA ALA A 65 -3.92 8.49 -34.48
C ALA A 65 -4.55 7.21 -35.07
N LYS A 66 -5.10 6.32 -34.23
CA LYS A 66 -5.79 5.10 -34.68
C LYS A 66 -7.01 5.42 -35.55
N ASN A 67 -7.81 6.41 -35.15
CA ASN A 67 -8.99 6.84 -35.92
C ASN A 67 -8.61 7.32 -37.34
N ILE A 68 -7.43 7.90 -37.53
CA ILE A 68 -6.97 8.35 -38.86
C ILE A 68 -6.60 7.15 -39.74
N THR A 69 -5.95 6.13 -39.18
CA THR A 69 -5.59 4.89 -39.92
C THR A 69 -6.82 4.06 -40.29
N ASP A 70 -7.78 3.93 -39.36
CA ASP A 70 -9.02 3.18 -39.58
C ASP A 70 -9.98 3.86 -40.57
N ASN A 71 -9.78 5.14 -40.90
CA ASN A 71 -10.56 5.86 -41.92
C ASN A 71 -9.95 5.78 -43.33
N THR A 72 -8.89 5.00 -43.55
CA THR A 72 -8.42 4.68 -44.91
C THR A 72 -9.50 3.88 -45.66
N GLU A 73 -9.63 4.10 -46.97
CA GLU A 73 -10.73 3.55 -47.79
C GLU A 73 -10.87 2.02 -47.69
N ILE A 74 -9.80 1.31 -47.32
CA ILE A 74 -9.74 -0.15 -47.15
C ILE A 74 -10.59 -0.63 -45.95
N SER A 75 -10.58 0.09 -44.82
CA SER A 75 -11.30 -0.30 -43.60
C SER A 75 -12.80 0.04 -43.68
N ASN A 76 -13.17 1.10 -44.40
CA ASN A 76 -14.58 1.43 -44.67
C ASN A 76 -15.28 0.43 -45.63
N LEU A 77 -14.52 -0.19 -46.54
CA LEU A 77 -15.01 -1.25 -47.44
C LEU A 77 -15.14 -2.61 -46.75
N LEU A 78 -14.29 -2.90 -45.76
CA LEU A 78 -14.30 -4.18 -45.01
C LEU A 78 -15.25 -4.19 -43.80
N TYR A 79 -15.46 -3.04 -43.14
CA TYR A 79 -16.31 -2.93 -41.93
C TYR A 79 -17.52 -2.00 -42.15
N GLY A 80 -18.10 -2.06 -43.34
CA GLY A 80 -19.29 -1.31 -43.68
C GLY A 80 -20.44 -1.60 -42.69
N ARG A 81 -20.94 -0.50 -42.10
CA ARG A 81 -22.30 -0.36 -41.54
C ARG A 81 -22.52 -0.83 -40.08
N SER A 82 -22.09 -0.04 -39.06
CA SER A 82 -22.81 0.12 -37.75
C SER A 82 -22.08 0.98 -36.67
N ASN A 83 -21.39 2.10 -36.95
CA ASN A 83 -20.58 2.75 -35.87
C ASN A 83 -20.65 4.28 -35.71
N SER A 84 -21.64 4.97 -36.29
CA SER A 84 -21.73 6.43 -36.15
C SER A 84 -21.95 6.89 -34.68
N SER A 85 -22.53 6.04 -33.82
CA SER A 85 -22.77 6.38 -32.40
C SER A 85 -21.60 6.08 -31.45
N ARG A 86 -20.63 5.24 -31.82
CA ARG A 86 -19.50 4.89 -30.94
C ARG A 86 -18.35 5.91 -30.99
N HIS A 87 -18.23 6.64 -32.10
CA HIS A 87 -17.12 7.56 -32.33
C HIS A 87 -17.24 8.88 -31.53
N LEU A 88 -18.44 9.25 -31.08
CA LEU A 88 -18.70 10.48 -30.31
C LEU A 88 -18.53 10.31 -28.78
N ILE A 89 -18.49 9.07 -28.28
CA ILE A 89 -18.45 8.78 -26.84
C ILE A 89 -17.02 8.88 -26.26
N HIS A 90 -15.98 8.85 -27.11
CA HIS A 90 -14.58 8.83 -26.67
C HIS A 90 -13.94 10.21 -26.37
N ASN A 91 -14.66 11.32 -26.51
CA ASN A 91 -14.05 12.68 -26.49
C ASN A 91 -13.95 13.31 -25.08
N THR A 92 -14.15 12.55 -24.00
CA THR A 92 -14.14 13.07 -22.62
C THR A 92 -13.07 12.40 -21.76
N TYR A 93 -12.20 13.21 -21.14
CA TYR A 93 -11.02 12.79 -20.37
C TYR A 93 -11.29 11.83 -19.20
N TRP A 94 -12.52 11.77 -18.69
CA TRP A 94 -12.89 11.03 -17.48
C TRP A 94 -13.84 9.84 -17.73
N LEU A 95 -14.39 9.72 -18.94
CA LEU A 95 -15.35 8.66 -19.23
C LEU A 95 -14.70 7.27 -19.17
N TRP A 96 -13.43 7.15 -19.57
CA TRP A 96 -12.68 5.89 -19.45
C TRP A 96 -12.56 5.39 -18.01
N VAL A 97 -12.50 6.30 -17.02
CA VAL A 97 -12.46 5.93 -15.59
C VAL A 97 -13.81 5.36 -15.16
N ARG A 98 -14.91 5.99 -15.59
CA ARG A 98 -16.26 5.46 -15.34
C ARG A 98 -16.46 4.11 -16.02
N ASP A 99 -15.94 3.96 -17.23
CA ASP A 99 -16.01 2.70 -17.97
C ASP A 99 -15.22 1.60 -17.24
N LEU A 100 -14.10 1.91 -16.60
CA LEU A 100 -13.36 0.95 -15.75
C LEU A 100 -14.22 0.38 -14.61
N PHE A 101 -15.01 1.22 -13.95
CA PHE A 101 -15.94 0.79 -12.90
C PHE A 101 -17.21 0.09 -13.42
N ARG A 102 -17.45 0.15 -14.73
CA ARG A 102 -18.63 -0.46 -15.37
C ARG A 102 -18.35 -1.85 -15.92
N ILE A 103 -17.09 -2.21 -16.14
CA ILE A 103 -16.67 -3.52 -16.65
C ILE A 103 -17.13 -4.60 -15.67
N THR A 104 -17.81 -5.62 -16.18
CA THR A 104 -18.28 -6.78 -15.40
C THR A 104 -17.27 -7.93 -15.45
N ASP A 105 -17.34 -8.84 -14.48
CA ASP A 105 -16.49 -10.04 -14.45
C ASP A 105 -16.64 -10.89 -15.73
N TRP A 106 -17.85 -10.97 -16.28
CA TRP A 106 -18.12 -11.61 -17.57
C TRP A 106 -17.42 -10.93 -18.75
N ASP A 107 -17.39 -9.60 -18.77
CA ASP A 107 -16.68 -8.85 -19.81
C ASP A 107 -15.17 -9.07 -19.71
N ILE A 108 -14.63 -9.21 -18.51
CA ILE A 108 -13.21 -9.50 -18.28
C ILE A 108 -12.90 -10.91 -18.74
N TYR A 109 -13.69 -11.90 -18.32
CA TYR A 109 -13.48 -13.29 -18.69
C TYR A 109 -13.54 -13.51 -20.20
N LYS A 110 -14.47 -12.85 -20.90
CA LYS A 110 -14.65 -13.02 -22.35
C LYS A 110 -13.63 -12.25 -23.19
N ASN A 111 -13.25 -11.04 -22.77
CA ASN A 111 -12.41 -10.15 -23.57
C ASN A 111 -10.93 -10.15 -23.13
N CYS A 112 -10.65 -10.53 -21.89
CA CYS A 112 -9.31 -10.68 -21.35
C CYS A 112 -8.99 -12.17 -21.18
N SER A 113 -7.71 -12.51 -21.05
CA SER A 113 -7.33 -13.89 -20.80
C SER A 113 -7.84 -14.39 -19.44
N VAL A 114 -8.03 -15.69 -19.34
CA VAL A 114 -8.38 -16.41 -18.10
C VAL A 114 -7.41 -16.05 -16.95
N ASP A 115 -6.11 -15.88 -17.26
CA ASP A 115 -5.10 -15.46 -16.27
C ASP A 115 -5.38 -14.07 -15.68
N ALA A 116 -5.83 -13.11 -16.50
CA ALA A 116 -6.14 -11.75 -16.05
C ALA A 116 -7.34 -11.73 -15.09
N TYR A 117 -8.34 -12.58 -15.36
CA TYR A 117 -9.46 -12.79 -14.47
C TYR A 117 -9.00 -13.32 -13.10
N TYR A 118 -8.19 -14.38 -13.06
CA TYR A 118 -7.69 -14.92 -11.79
C TYR A 118 -6.81 -13.93 -11.01
N TYR A 119 -6.01 -13.11 -11.70
CA TYR A 119 -5.24 -12.04 -11.07
C TYR A 119 -6.13 -11.01 -10.37
N LEU A 120 -7.18 -10.53 -11.05
CA LEU A 120 -8.11 -9.54 -10.49
C LEU A 120 -8.93 -10.15 -9.36
N LEU A 121 -9.36 -11.39 -9.50
CA LEU A 121 -10.04 -12.15 -8.46
C LEU A 121 -9.17 -12.20 -7.19
N PHE A 122 -7.89 -12.59 -7.31
CA PHE A 122 -6.96 -12.58 -6.19
C PHE A 122 -6.85 -11.22 -5.50
N HIS A 123 -6.76 -10.13 -6.29
CA HIS A 123 -6.72 -8.77 -5.74
C HIS A 123 -7.98 -8.40 -4.97
N THR A 124 -9.16 -8.82 -5.43
CA THR A 124 -10.41 -8.60 -4.71
C THR A 124 -10.39 -9.27 -3.34
N TYR A 125 -9.97 -10.54 -3.25
CA TYR A 125 -9.82 -11.23 -1.96
C TYR A 125 -8.76 -10.56 -1.07
N LEU A 126 -7.64 -10.13 -1.65
CA LEU A 126 -6.57 -9.43 -0.93
C LEU A 126 -7.06 -8.10 -0.34
N ILE A 127 -7.77 -7.29 -1.11
CA ILE A 127 -8.31 -6.00 -0.66
C ILE A 127 -9.30 -6.19 0.49
N VAL A 128 -10.21 -7.16 0.38
CA VAL A 128 -11.18 -7.47 1.45
C VAL A 128 -10.45 -7.90 2.73
N TYR A 129 -9.43 -8.77 2.61
CA TYR A 129 -8.62 -9.20 3.74
C TYR A 129 -7.84 -8.04 4.39
N LEU A 130 -7.18 -7.20 3.60
CA LEU A 130 -6.45 -6.03 4.10
C LEU A 130 -7.39 -5.01 4.75
N LEU A 131 -8.59 -4.81 4.21
CA LEU A 131 -9.61 -3.94 4.81
C LEU A 131 -10.05 -4.48 6.16
N PHE A 132 -10.28 -5.80 6.27
CA PHE A 132 -10.58 -6.43 7.56
C PHE A 132 -9.43 -6.24 8.57
N VAL A 133 -8.19 -6.52 8.19
CA VAL A 133 -7.00 -6.36 9.05
C VAL A 133 -6.83 -4.90 9.49
N THR A 134 -7.04 -3.94 8.59
CA THR A 134 -6.91 -2.52 8.91
C THR A 134 -7.99 -2.06 9.89
N ILE A 135 -9.26 -2.42 9.67
CA ILE A 135 -10.35 -2.10 10.61
C ILE A 135 -10.08 -2.71 11.99
N PHE A 136 -9.70 -4.00 12.05
CA PHE A 136 -9.37 -4.64 13.32
C PHE A 136 -8.18 -3.96 14.01
N SER A 137 -7.14 -3.61 13.25
CA SER A 137 -5.96 -2.95 13.80
C SER A 137 -6.28 -1.57 14.35
N LEU A 138 -7.14 -0.81 13.68
CA LEU A 138 -7.60 0.49 14.17
C LEU A 138 -8.50 0.38 15.41
N ALA A 139 -9.31 -0.69 15.49
CA ALA A 139 -10.26 -0.88 16.58
C ALA A 139 -9.65 -1.48 17.86
N VAL A 140 -8.68 -2.38 17.73
CA VAL A 140 -8.12 -3.14 18.86
C VAL A 140 -6.65 -2.81 19.09
N ILE A 141 -5.82 -2.96 18.06
CA ILE A 141 -4.35 -2.85 18.20
C ILE A 141 -3.93 -1.42 18.50
N LEU A 142 -4.51 -0.43 17.81
CA LEU A 142 -4.14 0.97 17.98
C LEU A 142 -4.48 1.50 19.39
N PRO A 143 -5.68 1.26 19.97
CA PRO A 143 -5.94 1.61 21.37
C PRO A 143 -5.02 0.91 22.36
N VAL A 144 -4.67 -0.36 22.13
CA VAL A 144 -3.71 -1.10 22.98
C VAL A 144 -2.32 -0.46 22.92
N ASN A 145 -1.85 -0.08 21.73
CA ASN A 145 -0.57 0.60 21.56
C ASN A 145 -0.51 1.91 22.34
N PHE A 146 -1.59 2.68 22.37
CA PHE A 146 -1.65 3.95 23.12
C PHE A 146 -1.61 3.81 24.65
N GLN A 147 -1.72 2.60 25.20
CA GLN A 147 -1.59 2.37 26.65
C GLN A 147 -0.12 2.39 27.12
N GLY A 148 0.83 2.32 26.20
CA GLY A 148 2.26 2.37 26.50
C GLY A 148 2.77 3.75 26.92
N THR A 149 3.93 3.78 27.59
CA THR A 149 4.50 4.97 28.24
C THR A 149 5.82 5.46 27.64
N LEU A 150 6.17 5.06 26.41
CA LEU A 150 7.48 5.34 25.76
C LEU A 150 7.87 6.84 25.72
N GLY A 151 6.93 7.77 25.95
CA GLY A 151 7.18 9.22 26.00
C GLY A 151 7.52 9.80 27.38
N LEU A 152 7.52 9.00 28.46
CA LEU A 152 7.81 9.49 29.82
C LEU A 152 9.32 9.50 30.14
N ASP A 153 10.11 8.60 29.55
CA ASP A 153 11.54 8.51 29.82
C ASP A 153 12.36 9.64 29.17
N THR A 154 11.89 10.17 28.03
CA THR A 154 12.48 11.39 27.44
C THR A 154 12.29 12.59 28.36
N LYS A 155 11.18 12.67 29.11
CA LYS A 155 10.91 13.77 30.06
C LYS A 155 11.81 13.70 31.29
N LYS A 156 12.17 12.49 31.76
CA LYS A 156 13.07 12.30 32.90
C LYS A 156 14.48 12.83 32.61
N THR A 157 14.97 12.66 31.39
CA THR A 157 16.27 13.20 30.94
C THR A 157 16.21 14.71 30.67
N THR A 158 15.05 15.23 30.24
CA THR A 158 14.84 16.67 30.00
C THR A 158 14.86 17.49 31.31
N SER A 159 14.58 16.87 32.45
CA SER A 159 14.61 17.56 33.76
C SER A 159 16.02 17.91 34.25
N LEU A 160 17.07 17.43 33.59
CA LEU A 160 18.47 17.70 33.96
C LEU A 160 19.16 18.74 33.04
N ILE A 161 18.49 19.22 31.99
CA ILE A 161 19.09 20.09 30.97
C ILE A 161 18.20 21.32 30.76
N ASN A 162 18.82 22.49 30.57
CA ASN A 162 18.14 23.78 30.39
C ASN A 162 16.98 23.70 29.38
N ILE A 163 15.79 24.05 29.88
CA ILE A 163 14.45 23.89 29.30
C ILE A 163 14.29 24.52 27.91
N ASN A 164 15.11 25.53 27.56
CA ASN A 164 15.01 26.22 26.27
C ASN A 164 15.64 25.47 25.09
N TYR A 165 16.61 24.58 25.32
CA TYR A 165 17.29 23.87 24.22
C TYR A 165 16.66 22.52 23.87
N VAL A 166 16.06 21.84 24.85
CA VAL A 166 15.51 20.48 24.67
C VAL A 166 14.13 20.49 24.01
N LEU A 167 13.33 21.54 24.24
CA LEU A 167 11.99 21.66 23.65
C LEU A 167 12.02 21.73 22.12
N PHE A 168 13.11 22.25 21.55
CA PHE A 168 13.26 22.43 20.10
C PHE A 168 13.82 21.20 19.38
N LEU A 169 14.55 20.30 20.07
CA LEU A 169 15.30 19.22 19.39
C LEU A 169 14.78 17.79 19.65
N GLY A 170 14.06 17.51 20.74
CA GLY A 170 13.83 16.11 21.16
C GLY A 170 12.39 15.67 21.38
N ALA A 171 11.42 16.58 21.43
CA ALA A 171 10.10 16.25 21.97
C ALA A 171 9.07 15.72 20.94
N ASN A 172 9.38 15.73 19.64
CA ASN A 172 8.37 15.46 18.59
C ASN A 172 8.73 14.35 17.60
N GLU A 173 9.90 13.71 17.73
CA GLU A 173 10.44 12.87 16.65
C GLU A 173 9.86 11.45 16.62
N GLN A 174 9.30 10.96 17.73
CA GLN A 174 8.85 9.56 17.87
C GLN A 174 7.32 9.40 17.94
N ARG A 175 6.57 10.32 17.29
CA ARG A 175 5.09 10.25 17.26
C ARG A 175 4.56 8.96 16.62
N PHE A 176 5.29 8.41 15.67
CA PHE A 176 4.96 7.13 15.06
C PHE A 176 5.17 5.97 16.03
N ALA A 177 6.24 5.96 16.81
CA ALA A 177 6.50 4.89 17.78
C ALA A 177 5.33 4.71 18.78
N HIS A 178 4.66 5.80 19.16
CA HIS A 178 3.49 5.76 20.05
C HIS A 178 2.29 4.97 19.51
N THR A 179 2.14 4.85 18.19
CA THR A 179 1.02 4.12 17.56
C THR A 179 1.34 2.65 17.30
N THR A 180 2.53 2.19 17.70
CA THR A 180 3.04 0.84 17.41
C THR A 180 3.38 0.08 18.69
N ILE A 181 3.75 -1.19 18.54
CA ILE A 181 4.20 -2.05 19.64
C ILE A 181 5.40 -1.46 20.39
N ALA A 182 6.19 -0.58 19.75
CA ALA A 182 7.32 0.08 20.40
C ALA A 182 6.89 0.87 21.64
N ASN A 183 5.66 1.41 21.67
CA ASN A 183 5.19 2.20 22.81
C ASN A 183 5.06 1.37 24.12
N LEU A 184 4.90 0.06 24.02
CA LEU A 184 4.67 -0.86 25.14
C LEU A 184 5.98 -1.28 25.81
N SER A 185 5.95 -1.45 27.13
CA SER A 185 7.11 -2.00 27.85
C SER A 185 7.31 -3.49 27.50
N PRO A 186 8.56 -3.97 27.42
CA PRO A 186 8.87 -5.38 27.16
C PRO A 186 8.28 -6.36 28.18
N ASP A 187 8.04 -5.89 29.42
CA ASP A 187 7.49 -6.70 30.50
C ASP A 187 5.95 -6.69 30.55
N SER A 188 5.28 -5.97 29.64
CA SER A 188 3.83 -5.82 29.66
C SER A 188 3.12 -7.09 29.16
N SER A 189 2.11 -7.53 29.90
CA SER A 189 1.23 -8.63 29.47
C SER A 189 0.42 -8.30 28.22
N LEU A 190 0.32 -7.03 27.84
CA LEU A 190 -0.39 -6.58 26.63
C LEU A 190 0.28 -7.05 25.33
N LEU A 191 1.56 -7.40 25.36
CA LEU A 191 2.28 -7.96 24.20
C LEU A 191 1.64 -9.27 23.71
N TRP A 192 0.99 -10.03 24.60
CA TRP A 192 0.27 -11.26 24.22
C TRP A 192 -0.89 -11.00 23.26
N ILE A 193 -1.53 -9.84 23.32
CA ILE A 193 -2.61 -9.47 22.38
C ILE A 193 -2.06 -9.42 20.95
N HIS A 194 -0.86 -8.86 20.75
CA HIS A 194 -0.20 -8.84 19.44
C HIS A 194 0.16 -10.23 18.94
N ALA A 195 0.68 -11.09 19.81
CA ALA A 195 1.02 -12.46 19.46
C ALA A 195 -0.22 -13.26 19.04
N CYS A 196 -1.28 -13.22 19.85
CA CYS A 196 -2.55 -13.88 19.55
C CYS A 196 -3.19 -13.33 18.27
N THR A 197 -3.20 -12.00 18.09
CA THR A 197 -3.76 -11.36 16.89
C THR A 197 -2.98 -11.72 15.64
N SER A 198 -1.64 -11.81 15.71
CA SER A 198 -0.81 -12.20 14.57
C SER A 198 -1.12 -13.61 14.10
N ILE A 199 -1.27 -14.55 15.05
CA ILE A 199 -1.68 -15.93 14.74
C ILE A 199 -3.08 -15.93 14.11
N LEU A 200 -4.03 -15.18 14.68
CA LEU A 200 -5.40 -15.07 14.15
C LEU A 200 -5.42 -14.54 12.71
N PHE A 201 -4.68 -13.46 12.42
CA PHE A 201 -4.61 -12.89 11.07
C PHE A 201 -4.04 -13.87 10.06
N VAL A 202 -3.01 -14.63 10.43
CA VAL A 202 -2.47 -15.69 9.56
C VAL A 202 -3.52 -16.77 9.29
N LEU A 203 -4.25 -17.23 10.31
CA LEU A 203 -5.31 -18.23 10.13
C LEU A 203 -6.43 -17.71 9.21
N ILE A 204 -6.85 -16.46 9.40
CA ILE A 204 -7.84 -15.81 8.52
C ILE A 204 -7.28 -15.68 7.10
N GLY A 205 -6.01 -15.32 6.94
CA GLY A 205 -5.34 -15.25 5.65
C GLY A 205 -5.34 -16.61 4.92
N ILE A 206 -5.07 -17.70 5.65
CA ILE A 206 -5.15 -19.07 5.09
C ILE A 206 -6.59 -19.39 4.66
N ILE A 207 -7.59 -19.03 5.45
CA ILE A 207 -9.01 -19.20 5.09
C ILE A 207 -9.34 -18.41 3.83
N VAL A 208 -8.91 -17.15 3.72
CA VAL A 208 -9.13 -16.31 2.53
C VAL A 208 -8.49 -16.93 1.29
N VAL A 209 -7.25 -17.42 1.38
CA VAL A 209 -6.58 -18.11 0.27
C VAL A 209 -7.31 -19.41 -0.10
N TYR A 210 -7.82 -20.14 0.90
CA TYR A 210 -8.62 -21.33 0.66
C TYR A 210 -9.95 -21.01 -0.05
N LEU A 211 -10.63 -19.94 0.36
CA LEU A 211 -11.83 -19.45 -0.32
C LEU A 211 -11.54 -19.03 -1.76
N TYR A 212 -10.46 -18.27 -1.98
CA TYR A 212 -9.99 -17.93 -3.31
C TYR A 212 -9.78 -19.20 -4.16
N LYS A 213 -9.05 -20.19 -3.64
CA LYS A 213 -8.81 -21.46 -4.35
C LYS A 213 -10.10 -22.21 -4.68
N ASN A 214 -11.08 -22.23 -3.77
CA ASN A 214 -12.35 -22.89 -4.02
C ASN A 214 -13.15 -22.18 -5.11
N THR A 215 -13.15 -20.84 -5.09
CA THR A 215 -13.79 -20.01 -6.10
C THR A 215 -13.14 -20.22 -7.47
N THR A 216 -11.80 -20.21 -7.56
CA THR A 216 -11.12 -20.48 -8.84
C THR A 216 -11.41 -21.88 -9.37
N ARG A 217 -11.47 -22.89 -8.49
CA ARG A 217 -11.81 -24.25 -8.90
C ARG A 217 -13.23 -24.35 -9.46
N TYR A 218 -14.19 -23.63 -8.88
CA TYR A 218 -15.58 -23.61 -9.36
C TYR A 218 -15.65 -23.10 -10.81
N TYR A 219 -15.03 -21.95 -11.09
CA TYR A 219 -15.01 -21.39 -12.45
C TYR A 219 -14.24 -22.28 -13.43
N ALA A 220 -13.10 -22.83 -13.03
CA ALA A 220 -12.36 -23.77 -13.88
C ALA A 220 -13.16 -25.04 -14.24
N THR A 221 -14.06 -25.50 -13.36
CA THR A 221 -14.94 -26.63 -13.69
C THR A 221 -16.06 -26.23 -14.64
N GLU A 222 -16.62 -25.03 -14.49
CA GLU A 222 -17.68 -24.50 -15.37
C GLU A 222 -17.17 -24.33 -16.81
N ASP A 223 -15.96 -23.79 -16.96
CA ASP A 223 -15.28 -23.63 -18.26
C ASP A 223 -15.13 -24.97 -19.03
N MET A 224 -14.76 -26.04 -18.31
CA MET A 224 -14.59 -27.37 -18.91
C MET A 224 -15.90 -27.96 -19.44
N TYR A 225 -17.03 -27.69 -18.78
CA TYR A 225 -18.34 -28.18 -19.23
C TYR A 225 -18.82 -27.43 -20.48
N GLU A 226 -18.60 -26.12 -20.56
CA GLU A 226 -18.95 -25.33 -21.76
C GLU A 226 -18.15 -25.77 -22.99
N ASP A 227 -16.86 -26.09 -22.80
CA ASP A 227 -16.00 -26.60 -23.87
C ASP A 227 -16.44 -27.99 -24.38
N GLU A 228 -16.93 -28.87 -23.51
CA GLU A 228 -17.44 -30.20 -23.89
C GLU A 228 -18.77 -30.09 -24.67
N GLU A 229 -19.71 -29.26 -24.21
CA GLU A 229 -20.99 -29.05 -24.92
C GLU A 229 -20.78 -28.44 -26.31
N SER A 230 -19.75 -27.59 -26.47
CA SER A 230 -19.40 -26.99 -27.77
C SER A 230 -18.88 -27.99 -28.80
N LYS A 231 -18.31 -29.13 -28.36
CA LYS A 231 -17.77 -30.18 -29.24
C LYS A 231 -18.83 -31.19 -29.67
N GLU A 232 -19.95 -31.27 -28.97
CA GLU A 232 -21.07 -32.17 -29.29
C GLU A 232 -22.08 -31.58 -30.30
N LYS A 233 -21.99 -30.27 -30.59
CA LYS A 233 -22.83 -29.57 -31.58
C LYS A 233 -22.10 -29.36 -32.91
#